data_AF-A0A926IYG1-F1
#
_entry.id   AF-A0A926IYG1-F1
#
_cell.length_a   1.000
_cell.length_b   1.000
_cell.length_c   1.000
_cell.angle_alpha   90.00
_cell.angle_beta   90.00
_cell.angle_gamma   90.00
#
_symmetry.space_group_name_H-M   'P 1'
#
loop_
_entity.id
_entity.type
_entity.pdbx_description
1 polymer ?
#
loop_
_entity_poly.entity_id
_entity_poly.type
_entity_poly.pdbx_seq_one_letter_code
_entity_poly.pdbx_strand_id
1 'polypeptide(L)'
;MTWAEAADAALNGSMAASAGGCDTFYVGTTKDMAREFIDACAMWAKAYDFAASEVGEEVLVDEDKDILVYVINFASGFKIKALSSNPANLRGCGATW
;
A
#
# COMPACT_ATOMS: atom_id res chain seq x y z
N MET A 1 -1.56 -2.44 -13.80
CA MET A 1 -1.59 -3.09 -12.48
C MET A 1 -3.02 -3.26 -12.05
N THR A 2 -3.28 -4.44 -11.54
CA THR A 2 -4.52 -5.18 -11.70
C THR A 2 -5.23 -5.27 -10.37
N TRP A 3 -6.55 -5.20 -10.42
CA TRP A 3 -7.44 -5.30 -9.26
C TRP A 3 -7.17 -6.53 -8.37
N ALA A 4 -6.61 -7.61 -8.95
CA ALA A 4 -6.17 -8.80 -8.24
C ALA A 4 -4.93 -8.56 -7.35
N GLU A 5 -3.98 -7.72 -7.76
CA GLU A 5 -2.80 -7.39 -6.95
C GLU A 5 -3.18 -6.56 -5.72
N ALA A 6 -4.16 -5.66 -5.88
CA ALA A 6 -4.72 -4.92 -4.74
C ALA A 6 -5.45 -5.84 -3.74
N ALA A 7 -6.07 -6.91 -4.24
CA ALA A 7 -6.72 -7.92 -3.41
C ALA A 7 -5.69 -8.69 -2.57
N ASP A 8 -4.61 -9.14 -3.21
CA ASP A 8 -3.51 -9.85 -2.56
C ASP A 8 -2.79 -8.96 -1.54
N ALA A 9 -2.55 -7.69 -1.88
CA ALA A 9 -1.98 -6.70 -0.96
C ALA A 9 -2.85 -6.49 0.29
N ALA A 10 -4.18 -6.36 0.11
CA ALA A 10 -5.12 -6.22 1.22
C ALA A 10 -5.15 -7.47 2.10
N LEU A 11 -5.10 -8.66 1.49
CA LEU A 11 -5.04 -9.93 2.21
C LEU A 11 -3.73 -10.05 3.01
N ASN A 12 -2.58 -9.86 2.37
CA ASN A 12 -1.27 -9.93 3.02
C ASN A 12 -1.12 -8.90 4.14
N GLY A 13 -1.60 -7.67 3.92
CA GLY A 13 -1.63 -6.63 4.94
C GLY A 13 -2.49 -7.04 6.14
N SER A 14 -3.60 -7.75 5.95
CA SER A 14 -4.48 -8.15 7.05
C SER A 14 -4.00 -9.36 7.86
N MET A 15 -3.12 -10.20 7.31
CA MET A 15 -2.70 -11.44 7.95
C MET A 15 -1.69 -11.19 9.09
N ALA A 16 -1.67 -12.07 10.08
CA ALA A 16 -0.62 -12.07 11.10
C ALA A 16 0.74 -12.47 10.50
N ALA A 17 1.85 -12.05 11.12
CA ALA A 17 3.19 -12.42 10.67
C ALA A 17 3.39 -13.95 10.54
N SER A 18 2.82 -14.73 11.46
CA SER A 18 2.88 -16.20 11.43
C SER A 18 2.11 -16.84 10.28
N ALA A 19 1.16 -16.12 9.67
CA ALA A 19 0.40 -16.53 8.50
C ALA A 19 1.00 -15.99 7.19
N GLY A 20 2.15 -15.30 7.26
CA GLY A 20 2.82 -14.71 6.10
C GLY A 20 2.45 -13.25 5.81
N GLY A 21 1.77 -12.56 6.74
CA GLY A 21 1.46 -11.14 6.58
C GLY A 21 2.70 -10.27 6.45
N CYS A 22 2.60 -9.20 5.67
CA CYS A 22 3.71 -8.30 5.37
C CYS A 22 3.27 -6.91 4.90
N ASP A 23 4.20 -5.97 4.95
CA ASP A 23 4.00 -4.63 4.38
C ASP A 23 4.08 -4.68 2.84
N THR A 24 3.13 -4.01 2.16
CA THR A 24 3.12 -3.87 0.70
C THR A 24 3.48 -2.45 0.28
N PHE A 25 4.35 -2.32 -0.73
CA PHE A 25 4.73 -1.03 -1.30
C PHE A 25 4.44 -1.02 -2.80
N TYR A 26 3.54 -0.15 -3.21
CA TYR A 26 3.23 0.12 -4.61
C TYR A 26 3.92 1.41 -5.05
N VAL A 27 4.61 1.38 -6.18
CA VAL A 27 5.28 2.56 -6.74
C VAL A 27 4.63 2.89 -8.08
N GLY A 28 3.74 3.87 -8.08
CA GLY A 28 3.13 4.42 -9.26
C GLY A 28 4.03 5.45 -9.93
N THR A 29 3.83 5.66 -11.23
CA THR A 29 4.47 6.74 -12.00
C THR A 29 3.73 8.08 -11.84
N THR A 30 2.46 8.05 -11.41
CA THR A 30 1.61 9.22 -11.19
C THR A 30 0.83 9.12 -9.88
N LYS A 31 0.31 10.27 -9.41
CA LYS A 31 -0.53 10.35 -8.20
C LYS A 31 -1.85 9.60 -8.37
N ASP A 32 -2.45 9.67 -9.56
CA ASP A 32 -3.72 9.01 -9.84
C ASP A 32 -3.58 7.49 -9.78
N MET A 33 -2.50 6.93 -10.34
CA MET A 33 -2.22 5.49 -10.27
C MET A 33 -2.04 5.00 -8.82
N ALA A 34 -1.32 5.78 -8.00
CA ALA A 34 -1.14 5.46 -6.59
C ALA A 34 -2.47 5.52 -5.81
N ARG A 35 -3.33 6.49 -6.15
CA ARG A 35 -4.66 6.65 -5.55
C ARG A 35 -5.61 5.52 -5.95
N GLU A 36 -5.66 5.18 -7.24
CA GLU A 36 -6.47 4.06 -7.73
C GLU A 36 -6.09 2.74 -7.08
N PHE A 37 -4.78 2.50 -6.89
CA PHE A 37 -4.30 1.29 -6.23
C PHE A 37 -4.71 1.22 -4.75
N ILE A 38 -4.52 2.30 -3.99
CA ILE A 38 -4.83 2.30 -2.56
C ILE A 38 -6.35 2.24 -2.33
N ASP A 39 -7.15 2.88 -3.18
CA ASP A 39 -8.61 2.83 -3.11
C ASP A 39 -9.13 1.41 -3.39
N ALA A 40 -8.52 0.71 -4.36
CA ALA A 40 -8.82 -0.71 -4.61
C ALA A 40 -8.45 -1.59 -3.40
N CYS A 41 -7.29 -1.34 -2.76
CA CYS A 41 -6.88 -2.06 -1.55
C CYS A 41 -7.86 -1.81 -0.39
N ALA A 42 -8.30 -0.56 -0.20
CA ALA A 42 -9.29 -0.20 0.82
C ALA A 42 -10.64 -0.86 0.56
N MET A 43 -11.08 -0.91 -0.70
CA MET A 43 -12.30 -1.61 -1.10
C MET A 43 -12.22 -3.10 -0.73
N TRP A 44 -11.08 -3.75 -1.01
CA TRP A 44 -10.85 -5.15 -0.69
C TRP A 44 -10.76 -5.42 0.80
N ALA A 45 -10.04 -4.59 1.55
CA ALA A 45 -9.96 -4.69 3.01
C ALA A 45 -11.36 -4.65 3.64
N LYS A 46 -12.24 -3.77 3.14
CA LYS A 46 -13.66 -3.73 3.53
C LYS A 46 -14.43 -4.98 3.10
N ALA A 47 -14.22 -5.45 1.87
CA ALA A 47 -14.90 -6.65 1.36
C ALA A 47 -14.53 -7.93 2.13
N TYR A 48 -13.31 -8.01 2.64
CA TYR A 48 -12.83 -9.10 3.49
C TYR A 48 -13.17 -8.92 4.98
N ASP A 49 -13.86 -7.84 5.36
CA ASP A 49 -14.18 -7.49 6.75
C ASP A 49 -12.94 -7.38 7.66
N PHE A 50 -11.80 -7.00 7.08
CA PHE A 50 -10.58 -6.80 7.84
C PHE A 50 -10.54 -5.41 8.46
N ALA A 51 -10.11 -5.35 9.73
CA ALA A 51 -9.88 -4.09 10.42
C ALA A 51 -8.68 -3.35 9.80
N ALA A 52 -8.99 -2.38 8.96
CA ALA A 52 -8.05 -1.47 8.32
C ALA A 52 -8.42 -0.01 8.65
N SER A 53 -7.43 0.86 8.73
CA SER A 53 -7.65 2.30 8.85
C SER A 53 -8.25 2.86 7.56
N GLU A 54 -8.80 4.07 7.65
CA GLU A 54 -9.05 4.86 6.45
C GLU A 54 -7.73 5.12 5.71
N VAL A 55 -7.84 5.40 4.41
CA VAL A 55 -6.71 5.77 3.57
C VAL A 55 -6.15 7.10 4.07
N GLY A 56 -4.92 7.08 4.56
CA GLY A 56 -4.15 8.26 4.95
C GLY A 56 -3.29 8.78 3.79
N GLU A 57 -2.92 10.05 3.87
CA GLU A 57 -1.98 10.71 2.95
C GLU A 57 -0.76 11.20 3.74
N GLU A 58 0.42 10.82 3.26
CA GLU A 58 1.72 11.22 3.79
C GLU A 58 2.54 11.84 2.64
N VAL A 59 3.40 12.80 2.95
CA VAL A 59 4.39 13.32 1.98
C VAL A 59 5.75 12.84 2.43
N LEU A 60 6.42 12.08 1.57
CA LEU A 60 7.80 11.69 1.73
C LEU A 60 8.68 12.73 1.01
N VAL A 61 9.45 13.48 1.79
CA VAL A 61 10.42 14.43 1.27
C VAL A 61 11.62 13.63 0.76
N ASP A 62 11.80 13.59 -0.55
CA ASP A 62 12.97 13.03 -1.22
C ASP A 62 13.85 14.19 -1.73
N GLU A 63 15.16 13.97 -1.90
CA GLU A 63 16.11 15.03 -2.24
C GLU A 63 15.78 15.71 -3.58
N ASP A 64 15.15 14.96 -4.50
CA ASP A 64 14.78 15.43 -5.83
C ASP A 64 13.34 15.98 -5.92
N LYS A 65 12.41 15.44 -5.13
CA LYS A 65 10.97 15.77 -5.21
C LYS A 65 10.16 15.27 -4.01
N ASP A 66 9.08 15.97 -3.71
CA ASP A 66 8.07 15.47 -2.78
C ASP A 66 7.29 14.31 -3.40
N ILE A 67 7.29 13.17 -2.71
CA ILE A 67 6.58 11.96 -3.11
C ILE A 67 5.32 11.85 -2.25
N LEU A 68 4.15 11.86 -2.90
CA LEU A 68 2.90 11.61 -2.20
C LEU A 68 2.78 10.11 -1.95
N VAL A 69 2.47 9.75 -0.72
CA VAL A 69 2.35 8.37 -0.25
C VAL A 69 0.98 8.20 0.38
N TYR A 70 0.17 7.31 -0.19
CA TYR A 70 -1.07 6.88 0.44
C TYR A 70 -0.82 5.67 1.34
N VAL A 71 -1.50 5.61 2.48
CA VAL A 71 -1.28 4.59 3.51
C VAL A 71 -2.58 3.96 3.96
N ILE A 72 -2.60 2.63 4.13
CA ILE A 72 -3.61 1.91 4.90
C ILE A 72 -2.88 1.12 5.98
N ASN A 73 -3.29 1.28 7.24
CA ASN A 73 -2.76 0.51 8.36
C ASN A 73 -3.76 -0.61 8.72
N PHE A 74 -3.28 -1.84 8.84
CA PHE A 74 -4.09 -2.98 9.26
C PHE A 74 -3.93 -3.26 10.75
N ALA A 75 -4.96 -3.82 11.37
CA ALA A 75 -4.91 -4.24 12.78
C ALA A 75 -3.86 -5.33 13.06
N SER A 76 -3.41 -6.04 12.01
CA SER A 76 -2.27 -6.98 12.04
C SER A 76 -0.93 -6.30 12.40
N GLY A 77 -0.84 -4.98 12.26
CA GLY A 77 0.40 -4.20 12.38
C GLY A 77 1.12 -3.94 11.06
N PHE A 78 0.64 -4.51 9.95
CA PHE A 78 1.19 -4.25 8.61
C PHE A 78 0.49 -3.08 7.92
N LYS A 79 1.10 -2.60 6.85
CA LYS A 79 0.58 -1.47 6.06
C LYS A 79 0.78 -1.65 4.56
N ILE A 80 -0.11 -1.00 3.81
CA ILE A 80 0.04 -0.82 2.36
C ILE A 80 0.42 0.64 2.14
N LYS A 81 1.51 0.88 1.42
CA LYS A 81 1.96 2.21 0.99
C LYS A 81 1.91 2.31 -0.53
N ALA A 82 1.17 3.26 -1.07
CA ALA A 82 1.13 3.57 -2.50
C ALA A 82 1.82 4.91 -2.77
N LEU A 83 2.98 4.88 -3.40
CA LEU A 83 3.81 6.04 -3.69
C LEU A 83 3.55 6.54 -5.11
N SER A 84 3.48 7.85 -5.29
CA SER A 84 3.33 8.48 -6.60
C SER A 84 4.63 8.55 -7.42
N SER A 85 5.75 8.09 -6.85
CA SER A 85 7.06 8.01 -7.50
C SER A 85 8.01 7.09 -6.74
N ASN A 86 9.12 6.67 -7.37
CA ASN A 86 10.12 5.82 -6.75
C ASN A 86 11.09 6.64 -5.86
N PRO A 87 11.08 6.48 -4.53
CA PRO A 87 12.08 7.05 -3.63
C PRO A 87 13.40 6.29 -3.70
N ALA A 88 14.51 6.98 -3.41
CA ALA A 88 15.85 6.40 -3.54
C ALA A 88 16.15 5.24 -2.56
N ASN A 89 15.40 5.10 -1.45
CA ASN A 89 15.72 4.17 -0.36
C ASN A 89 14.53 3.28 0.11
N LEU A 90 13.63 2.88 -0.79
CA LEU A 90 12.53 1.98 -0.43
C LEU A 90 13.03 0.58 -0.04
N ARG A 91 12.54 0.07 1.09
CA ARG A 91 12.69 -1.33 1.49
C ARG A 91 11.33 -1.85 1.94
N GLY A 92 10.88 -2.94 1.31
CA GLY A 92 9.62 -3.62 1.58
C GLY A 92 9.66 -5.05 1.06
N CYS A 93 8.70 -5.89 1.46
CA CYS A 93 8.57 -7.22 0.85
C CYS A 93 8.16 -7.03 -0.61
N GLY A 94 8.94 -7.62 -1.52
CA GLY A 94 8.83 -7.35 -2.95
C GLY A 94 7.47 -7.73 -3.52
N ALA A 95 6.70 -6.72 -3.89
CA ALA A 95 5.73 -6.79 -4.97
C ALA A 95 6.07 -5.66 -5.95
N THR A 96 7.27 -5.73 -6.51
CA THR A 96 7.72 -4.88 -7.60
C THR A 96 7.34 -5.55 -8.91
N TRP A 97 6.48 -4.91 -9.71
CA TRP A 97 6.40 -5.11 -11.16
C TRP A 97 6.61 -3.75 -11.83
#